data_AF-A0A699SM11-F1
#
_entry.id   AF-A0A699SM11-F1
#
_cell.length_a   1.000
_cell.length_b   1.000
_cell.length_c   1.000
_cell.angle_alpha   90.00
_cell.angle_beta   90.00
_cell.angle_gamma   90.00
#
_symmetry.space_group_name_H-M   'P 1'
#
loop_
_entity.id
_entity.type
_entity.pdbx_description
1 polymer ?
#
loop_
_entity_poly.entity_id
_entity_poly.type
_entity_poly.pdbx_seq_one_letter_code
_entity_poly.pdbx_strand_id
1 'polypeptide(L)'
;MRIDELHKFSDGTLNVIRNALDDRQKGIRMQYLPTTIWRKGDKERAAAMIQAIDKMLKARRIMRSLERFVGGRQYEGDFRMLQRTI
;
A
#
# COMPACT_ATOMS: atom_id res chain seq x y z
N MET A 1 15.80 4.01 -2.03
CA MET A 1 14.33 4.17 -2.07
C MET A 1 13.87 4.82 -0.78
N ARG A 2 12.99 5.82 -0.83
CA ARG A 2 12.41 6.46 0.37
C ARG A 2 10.93 6.11 0.52
N ILE A 3 10.41 6.22 1.74
CA ILE A 3 9.01 5.87 2.06
C ILE A 3 8.04 6.86 1.39
N ASP A 4 8.42 8.14 1.32
CA ASP A 4 7.68 9.20 0.63
C ASP A 4 7.49 8.92 -0.86
N GLU A 5 8.38 8.16 -1.51
CA GLU A 5 8.25 7.84 -2.94
C GLU A 5 7.30 6.67 -3.22
N LEU A 6 6.91 5.90 -2.18
CA LEU A 6 6.05 4.71 -2.32
C LEU A 6 4.68 5.05 -2.92
N HIS A 7 4.18 6.26 -2.68
CA HIS A 7 2.86 6.69 -3.18
C HIS A 7 2.77 6.69 -4.71
N LYS A 8 3.90 6.81 -5.42
CA LYS A 8 3.96 6.88 -6.89
C LYS A 8 3.81 5.51 -7.55
N PHE A 9 3.99 4.43 -6.80
CA PHE A 9 3.96 3.07 -7.33
C PHE A 9 2.55 2.48 -7.33
N SER A 10 2.30 1.66 -8.36
CA SER A 10 1.07 0.87 -8.48
C SER A 10 1.01 -0.23 -7.42
N ASP A 11 -0.19 -0.73 -7.11
CA ASP A 11 -0.38 -1.83 -6.15
C ASP A 11 0.40 -3.09 -6.55
N GLY A 12 0.48 -3.39 -7.86
CA GLY A 12 1.25 -4.52 -8.38
C GLY A 12 2.74 -4.36 -8.12
N THR A 13 3.29 -3.18 -8.41
CA THR A 13 4.71 -2.87 -8.15
C THR A 13 5.03 -2.88 -6.65
N LEU A 14 4.14 -2.33 -5.82
CA LEU A 14 4.29 -2.33 -4.36
C LEU A 14 4.33 -3.75 -3.79
N ASN A 15 3.52 -4.68 -4.32
CA ASN A 15 3.52 -6.07 -3.87
C ASN A 15 4.81 -6.81 -4.26
N VAL A 16 5.35 -6.56 -5.46
CA VAL A 16 6.66 -7.10 -5.88
C VAL A 16 7.78 -6.59 -4.98
N ILE A 17 7.78 -5.28 -4.68
CA ILE A 17 8.77 -4.68 -3.78
C ILE A 17 8.65 -5.25 -2.36
N ARG A 18 7.42 -5.39 -1.84
CA ARG A 18 7.17 -6.00 -0.52
C ARG A 18 7.75 -7.41 -0.46
N ASN A 19 7.50 -8.24 -1.47
CA ASN A 19 8.00 -9.60 -1.51
C ASN A 19 9.53 -9.66 -1.57
N ALA A 20 10.15 -8.84 -2.42
CA ALA A 20 11.61 -8.78 -2.52
C ALA A 20 12.28 -8.29 -1.22
N LEU A 21 11.65 -7.37 -0.48
CA LEU A 21 12.12 -6.94 0.84
C LEU A 21 11.92 -8.03 1.90
N ASP A 22 10.80 -8.75 1.89
CA ASP A 22 10.49 -9.84 2.82
C ASP A 22 11.43 -11.04 2.61
N ASP A 23 11.67 -11.45 1.37
CA ASP A 23 12.63 -12.51 1.01
C ASP A 23 14.04 -12.16 1.52
N ARG A 24 14.42 -10.89 1.37
CA ARG A 24 15.71 -10.38 1.85
C ARG A 24 15.78 -10.29 3.38
N GLN A 25 14.68 -9.94 4.05
CA GLN A 25 14.58 -9.93 5.52
C GLN A 25 14.65 -11.35 6.10
N LYS A 26 14.03 -12.33 5.44
CA LYS A 26 14.08 -13.75 5.80
C LYS A 26 15.43 -14.41 5.50
N GLY A 27 16.35 -13.68 4.86
CA GLY A 27 17.67 -14.19 4.48
C GLY A 27 17.63 -15.21 3.34
N ILE A 28 16.51 -15.27 2.61
CA ILE A 28 16.39 -16.09 1.40
C ILE A 28 17.28 -15.41 0.35
N ARG A 29 18.42 -16.02 0.05
CA ARG A 29 19.38 -15.55 -0.96
C ARG A 29 18.69 -15.41 -2.32
N MET A 30 18.34 -14.20 -2.71
CA MET A 30 18.06 -13.87 -4.11
C MET A 30 19.40 -13.68 -4.84
N GLN A 31 19.65 -14.49 -5.87
CA GLN A 31 20.89 -14.47 -6.68
C GLN A 31 21.04 -13.20 -7.57
N TYR A 32 20.07 -12.30 -7.55
CA TYR A 32 19.96 -11.19 -8.51
C TYR A 32 20.27 -9.81 -7.91
N LEU A 33 20.51 -9.72 -6.59
CA LEU A 33 20.77 -8.45 -5.91
C LEU A 33 22.19 -8.41 -5.38
N PRO A 34 22.93 -7.29 -5.54
CA PRO A 34 24.27 -7.15 -4.97
C PRO A 34 24.18 -7.38 -3.47
N THR A 35 25.04 -8.27 -2.97
CA THR A 35 25.23 -8.64 -1.57
C THR A 35 25.72 -7.43 -0.76
N THR A 36 24.88 -6.40 -0.64
CA THR A 36 25.16 -5.24 0.18
C THR A 36 25.16 -5.73 1.61
N ILE A 37 26.29 -5.57 2.30
CA ILE A 37 26.50 -5.93 3.70
C ILE A 37 25.37 -5.30 4.52
N TRP A 38 24.34 -6.08 4.82
CA TRP A 38 23.17 -5.62 5.57
C TRP A 38 23.57 -5.44 7.02
N ARG A 39 23.70 -4.18 7.45
CA ARG A 39 23.90 -3.86 8.86
C ARG A 39 22.57 -4.06 9.59
N LYS A 40 22.61 -4.21 10.92
CA LYS A 40 21.41 -4.41 11.75
C LYS A 40 20.34 -3.31 11.49
N GLY A 41 20.75 -2.07 11.26
CA GLY A 41 19.85 -0.96 10.92
C GLY A 41 19.20 -1.06 9.53
N ASP A 42 19.80 -1.74 8.56
CA ASP A 42 19.19 -1.95 7.23
C ASP A 42 18.00 -2.92 7.32
N LYS A 43 18.07 -3.90 8.23
CA LYS A 43 16.95 -4.82 8.52
C LYS A 43 15.76 -4.08 9.12
N GLU A 44 16.00 -3.21 10.08
CA GLU A 44 14.93 -2.39 10.70
C GLU A 44 14.31 -1.43 9.69
N ARG A 45 15.12 -0.83 8.82
CA ARG A 45 14.63 0.03 7.73
C ARG A 45 13.78 -0.74 6.71
N ALA A 46 14.19 -1.97 6.35
CA ALA A 46 13.42 -2.83 5.46
C ALA A 46 12.07 -3.22 6.08
N ALA A 47 12.07 -3.58 7.37
CA ALA A 47 10.83 -3.88 8.10
C ALA A 47 9.88 -2.68 8.14
N ALA A 48 10.41 -1.47 8.38
CA ALA A 48 9.62 -0.24 8.35
C ALA A 48 9.02 0.04 6.95
N MET A 49 9.76 -0.23 5.88
CA MET A 49 9.26 -0.11 4.51
C MET A 49 8.16 -1.13 4.19
N ILE A 50 8.34 -2.39 4.57
CA ILE A 50 7.30 -3.43 4.41
C ILE A 50 6.02 -3.00 5.12
N GLN A 51 6.14 -2.53 6.36
CA GLN A 51 5.00 -2.05 7.14
C GLN A 51 4.30 -0.85 6.50
N ALA A 52 5.05 0.10 5.93
CA ALA A 52 4.49 1.23 5.21
C ALA A 52 3.72 0.78 3.95
N ILE A 53 4.28 -0.15 3.19
CA ILE A 53 3.63 -0.71 1.99
C ILE A 53 2.32 -1.42 2.36
N ASP A 54 2.31 -2.23 3.42
CA ASP A 54 1.10 -2.92 3.88
C ASP A 54 -0.01 -1.94 4.30
N LYS A 55 0.35 -0.88 5.04
CA LYS A 55 -0.59 0.19 5.41
C LYS A 55 -1.20 0.85 4.18
N MET A 56 -0.37 1.16 3.17
CA MET A 56 -0.82 1.79 1.93
C MET A 56 -1.74 0.88 1.12
N LEU A 57 -1.39 -0.40 0.95
CA LEU A 57 -2.22 -1.37 0.24
C LEU A 57 -3.57 -1.58 0.94
N LYS A 58 -3.57 -1.62 2.27
CA LYS A 58 -4.81 -1.71 3.06
C LYS A 58 -5.70 -0.48 2.86
N ALA A 59 -5.12 0.72 2.91
CA ALA A 59 -5.87 1.96 2.69
C ALA A 59 -6.47 2.02 1.27
N ARG A 60 -5.70 1.66 0.23
CA ARG A 60 -6.19 1.60 -1.16
C ARG A 60 -7.29 0.57 -1.34
N ARG A 61 -7.17 -0.60 -0.72
CA ARG A 61 -8.22 -1.64 -0.75
C ARG A 61 -9.52 -1.16 -0.11
N ILE A 62 -9.44 -0.44 1.01
CA ILE A 62 -10.60 0.17 1.68
C ILE A 62 -11.24 1.22 0.78
N MET A 63 -10.46 2.17 0.24
CA MET A 63 -10.98 3.20 -0.68
C MET A 63 -11.69 2.57 -1.88
N ARG A 64 -11.11 1.55 -2.50
CA ARG A 64 -11.71 0.87 -3.65
C ARG A 64 -13.01 0.14 -3.30
N SER A 65 -13.09 -0.43 -2.10
CA SER A 65 -14.34 -1.03 -1.59
C SER A 65 -15.41 0.02 -1.29
N LEU A 66 -14.99 1.19 -0.78
CA LEU A 66 -15.86 2.32 -0.53
C LEU A 66 -16.38 2.93 -1.83
N GLU A 67 -15.53 3.08 -2.86
CA GLU A 67 -15.94 3.50 -4.19
C GLU A 67 -16.97 2.54 -4.80
N ARG A 68 -16.81 1.22 -4.62
CA ARG A 68 -17.83 0.25 -5.06
C ARG A 68 -19.14 0.37 -4.29
N PHE A 69 -19.05 0.64 -2.99
CA PHE A 69 -20.22 0.83 -2.13
C PHE A 69 -20.98 2.12 -2.49
N VAL A 70 -20.26 3.21 -2.74
CA VAL A 70 -20.82 4.52 -3.13
C VAL A 70 -21.28 4.51 -4.59
N GLY A 71 -20.54 3.86 -5.50
CA GLY A 71 -20.83 3.82 -6.94
C GLY A 71 -21.87 2.77 -7.37
N GLY A 72 -22.16 1.76 -6.54
CA GLY A 72 -23.24 0.79 -6.76
C GLY A 72 -24.61 1.24 -6.26
N ARG A 73 -24.68 2.36 -5.52
CA ARG A 73 -25.93 3.01 -5.12
C ARG A 73 -26.19 4.11 -6.14
N GLN A 74 -27.07 3.83 -7.10
CA GLN A 74 -27.76 4.84 -7.88
C GLN A 74 -28.08 6.05 -7.00
N TYR A 75 -27.61 7.19 -7.45
CA TYR A 75 -27.90 8.52 -6.94
C TYR A 75 -29.34 8.91 -7.29
N GLU A 76 -30.33 8.07 -6.99
CA GLU A 76 -31.72 8.27 -7.44
C GLU A 76 -32.68 8.76 -6.34
N GLY A 77 -32.24 8.82 -5.08
CA GLY A 77 -33.15 9.12 -3.95
C GLY A 77 -32.92 10.42 -3.19
N ASP A 78 -31.68 10.72 -2.79
CA ASP A 78 -31.54 11.40 -1.48
C ASP A 78 -30.90 12.78 -1.48
N PHE A 79 -30.57 13.36 -2.64
CA PHE A 79 -30.16 14.77 -2.70
C PHE A 79 -31.33 15.74 -2.56
N ARG A 80 -32.57 15.23 -2.56
CA ARG A 80 -33.79 16.04 -2.35
C ARG A 80 -34.15 16.23 -0.87
N MET A 81 -33.58 15.44 0.04
CA MET A 81 -33.90 15.54 1.48
C MET A 81 -33.10 16.61 2.22
N LEU A 82 -31.97 17.08 1.66
CA LEU A 82 -31.13 18.11 2.28
C LEU A 82 -31.56 19.57 1.97
N GLN A 83 -32.55 19.78 1.09
CA GLN A 83 -33.02 21.13 0.75
C GLN A 83 -34.34 21.55 1.42
N ARG A 84 -34.87 20.77 2.38
CA ARG A 84 -36.13 21.10 3.06
C ARG A 84 -35.97 21.27 4.57
N THR A 85 -34.98 22.08 4.94
CA THR A 85 -34.93 22.73 6.25
C THR A 85 -34.53 24.19 6.05
N ILE A 86 -35.44 24.98 5.48
CA ILE A 86 -35.61 26.42 5.70
C ILE A 86 -37.11 26.68 5.72
#